data_AF-A0A6N2HUI8-F1
#
_entry.id   AF-A0A6N2HUI8-F1
#
_cell.length_a   1.000
_cell.length_b   1.000
_cell.length_c   1.000
_cell.angle_alpha   90.00
_cell.angle_beta   90.00
_cell.angle_gamma   90.00
#
_symmetry.space_group_name_H-M   'P 1'
#
loop_
_entity.id
_entity.type
_entity.pdbx_description
1 polymer ?
#
loop_
_entity_poly.entity_id
_entity_poly.type
_entity_poly.pdbx_seq_one_letter_code
_entity_poly.pdbx_strand_id
1 'polypeptide(L)' 'LAVTTLTREECVDDEDYAQLTEFGRHFRTIPARLHEVHANLSIGNLGFEEFAAWAHDDPEGIFRSF' A
#
# COMPACT_ATOMS: atom_id res chain seq x y z
N LEU A 1 -3.90 8.53 -6.89
CA LEU A 1 -2.81 7.54 -6.93
C LEU A 1 -2.11 7.59 -5.59
N ALA A 2 -1.90 6.45 -4.94
CA ALA A 2 -1.09 6.33 -3.73
C ALA A 2 0.24 5.65 -4.10
N VAL A 3 1.34 6.11 -3.54
CA VAL A 3 2.71 5.66 -3.87
C VAL A 3 3.50 5.57 -2.57
N THR A 4 4.27 4.50 -2.38
CA THR A 4 5.24 4.39 -1.29
C THR A 4 6.60 4.93 -1.73
N THR A 5 7.26 5.64 -0.82
CA THR A 5 8.66 6.08 -1.02
C THR A 5 9.67 5.07 -0.51
N LEU A 6 9.22 3.97 0.11
CA LEU A 6 10.07 2.89 0.64
C LEU A 6 11.09 2.47 -0.42
N THR A 7 12.37 2.58 -0.08
CA THR A 7 13.48 2.11 -0.91
C THR A 7 14.02 0.78 -0.40
N ARG A 8 14.81 0.12 -1.25
CA ARG A 8 15.40 -1.16 -0.93
C ARG A 8 16.35 -1.06 0.27
N GLU A 9 17.07 0.05 0.38
CA GLU A 9 18.06 0.31 1.44
C GLU A 9 17.43 0.51 2.82
N GLU A 10 16.13 0.83 2.88
CA GLU A 10 15.38 0.99 4.13
C GLU A 10 14.88 -0.36 4.69
N CYS A 11 14.95 -1.44 3.90
CA CYS A 11 14.49 -2.77 4.28
C CYS A 11 15.63 -3.63 4.84
N VAL A 12 15.27 -4.61 5.67
CA VAL A 12 16.24 -5.49 6.35
C VAL A 12 17.09 -6.26 5.34
N ASP A 13 16.44 -6.78 4.29
CA ASP A 13 17.06 -7.55 3.21
C ASP A 13 16.18 -7.54 1.94
N ASP A 14 16.56 -8.36 0.95
CA ASP A 14 15.86 -8.44 -0.34
C ASP A 14 14.48 -9.10 -0.18
N GLU A 15 14.33 -10.00 0.79
CA GLU A 15 13.09 -10.72 1.06
C GLU A 15 12.07 -9.79 1.72
N ASP A 16 12.49 -9.00 2.69
CA ASP A 16 11.68 -7.95 3.34
C ASP A 16 11.18 -6.92 2.32
N TYR A 17 12.08 -6.42 1.45
CA TYR A 17 11.66 -5.49 0.38
C TYR A 17 10.70 -6.16 -0.62
N ALA A 18 10.95 -7.41 -1.00
CA ALA A 18 10.07 -8.15 -1.89
C ALA A 18 8.67 -8.34 -1.28
N GLN A 19 8.59 -8.65 0.01
CA GLN A 19 7.33 -8.79 0.74
C GLN A 19 6.56 -7.46 0.81
N LEU A 20 7.24 -6.38 1.22
CA LEU A 20 6.63 -5.04 1.33
C LEU A 20 6.22 -4.43 -0.03
N THR A 21 6.70 -4.99 -1.13
CA THR A 21 6.40 -4.52 -2.49
C THR A 21 5.76 -5.58 -3.39
N GLU A 22 5.25 -6.68 -2.82
CA GLU A 22 4.66 -7.81 -3.56
C GLU A 22 3.57 -7.36 -4.53
N PHE A 23 2.68 -6.46 -4.07
CA PHE A 23 1.57 -5.91 -4.87
C PHE A 23 1.94 -4.59 -5.57
N GLY A 24 3.23 -4.27 -5.63
CA GLY A 24 3.78 -3.08 -6.28
C GLY A 24 3.92 -1.87 -5.36
N ARG A 25 4.60 -0.84 -5.87
CA ARG A 25 4.94 0.39 -5.12
C ARG A 25 3.89 1.51 -5.24
N HIS A 26 2.78 1.22 -5.91
CA HIS A 26 1.69 2.16 -6.11
C HIS A 26 0.36 1.45 -6.35
N PHE A 27 -0.73 2.08 -5.95
CA PHE A 27 -2.08 1.62 -6.28
C PHE A 27 -3.04 2.79 -6.51
N ARG A 28 -4.14 2.53 -7.22
CA ARG A 28 -5.20 3.52 -7.41
C ARG A 28 -6.16 3.46 -6.23
N THR A 29 -6.69 4.61 -5.84
CA THR A 29 -7.66 4.74 -4.76
C THR A 29 -8.62 5.88 -5.08
N ILE A 30 -9.85 5.79 -4.58
CA ILE A 30 -10.82 6.88 -4.69
C ILE A 30 -10.51 7.98 -3.65
N PRO A 31 -10.77 9.26 -3.96
CA PRO A 31 -10.44 10.36 -3.04
C PRO A 31 -11.02 10.20 -1.64
N ALA A 32 -12.21 9.63 -1.51
CA ALA A 32 -12.88 9.40 -0.23
C ALA A 32 -12.09 8.47 0.73
N ARG A 33 -11.18 7.64 0.20
CA ARG A 33 -10.41 6.65 0.97
C ARG A 33 -8.97 7.07 1.30
N LEU A 34 -8.53 8.23 0.81
CA LEU A 34 -7.19 8.74 1.10
C LEU A 34 -6.94 8.97 2.60
N HIS A 35 -7.95 9.47 3.31
CA HIS A 35 -7.82 9.71 4.75
C HIS A 35 -7.63 8.41 5.53
N GLU A 36 -8.35 7.35 5.16
CA GLU A 36 -8.24 6.01 5.76
C GLU A 36 -6.84 5.44 5.59
N VAL A 37 -6.30 5.48 4.37
CA VAL A 37 -4.92 5.04 4.09
C VAL A 37 -3.92 5.85 4.91
N HIS A 38 -4.01 7.19 4.86
CA HIS A 38 -3.07 8.06 5.57
C HIS A 38 -3.12 7.86 7.09
N ALA A 39 -4.32 7.76 7.68
CA ALA A 39 -4.49 7.58 9.11
C ALA A 39 -3.88 6.27 9.59
N ASN A 40 -4.15 5.15 8.90
CA ASN A 40 -3.60 3.84 9.27
C ASN A 40 -2.07 3.80 9.20
N LEU A 41 -1.48 4.36 8.14
CA LEU A 41 -0.02 4.44 8.00
C LEU A 41 0.60 5.34 9.08
N SER A 42 -0.03 6.48 9.39
CA SER A 42 0.50 7.45 10.38
C SER A 42 0.55 6.89 11.79
N ILE A 43 -0.36 5.97 12.13
CA ILE A 43 -0.46 5.35 13.46
C ILE A 43 0.15 3.94 13.50
N GLY A 44 0.63 3.43 12.36
CA GLY A 44 1.18 2.07 12.23
C GLY A 44 0.15 0.96 12.45
N ASN A 45 -1.13 1.20 12.11
CA ASN A 45 -2.17 0.18 12.27
C ASN A 45 -2.19 -0.82 11.11
N LEU A 46 -1.96 -0.35 9.88
CA LEU A 46 -1.83 -1.18 8.68
C LEU A 46 -0.67 -0.65 7.83
N GLY A 47 0.00 -1.55 7.13
CA GLY A 47 1.07 -1.28 6.19
C GLY A 47 0.55 -0.83 4.81
N PHE A 48 1.47 -0.35 3.97
CA PHE A 48 1.11 0.10 2.61
C PHE A 48 0.79 -1.11 1.71
N GLU A 49 1.52 -2.20 1.90
CA GLU A 49 1.39 -3.48 1.22
C GLU A 49 0.00 -4.11 1.42
N GLU A 50 -0.62 -3.91 2.58
CA GLU A 50 -1.99 -4.40 2.85
C GLU A 50 -3.03 -3.66 2.00
N PHE A 51 -2.92 -2.32 1.88
CA PHE A 51 -3.78 -1.55 0.98
C PHE A 51 -3.51 -1.86 -0.49
N ALA A 52 -2.26 -2.11 -0.85
CA ALA A 52 -1.88 -2.52 -2.20
C ALA A 52 -2.47 -3.90 -2.54
N ALA A 53 -2.47 -4.85 -1.60
CA ALA A 53 -3.12 -6.15 -1.73
C ALA A 53 -4.63 -6.01 -1.96
N TRP A 54 -5.32 -5.21 -1.15
CA TRP A 54 -6.75 -4.97 -1.35
C TRP A 54 -7.08 -4.25 -2.67
N ALA A 55 -6.22 -3.33 -3.11
CA ALA A 55 -6.37 -2.74 -4.43
C ALA A 55 -6.14 -3.77 -5.54
N HIS A 56 -5.20 -4.70 -5.36
CA HIS A 56 -4.90 -5.77 -6.31
C HIS A 56 -6.07 -6.76 -6.46
N ASP A 57 -6.79 -7.04 -5.38
CA ASP A 57 -7.98 -7.91 -5.39
C ASP A 57 -9.20 -7.27 -6.09
N ASP A 58 -9.23 -5.94 -6.25
CA ASP A 58 -10.27 -5.25 -7.01
C ASP A 58 -10.04 -5.45 -8.52
N PRO A 59 -11.07 -5.83 -9.31
CA PRO A 59 -10.92 -6.05 -10.76
C PRO A 59 -10.41 -4.83 -11.54
N GLU A 60 -10.62 -3.62 -11.01
CA GLU A 60 -10.11 -2.38 -11.61
C GLU A 60 -8.78 -1.96 -11.00
N GLY A 61 -8.22 -2.68 -10.02
CA GLY A 61 -6.98 -2.29 -9.36
C GLY A 61 -7.15 -1.03 -8.49
N ILE A 62 -8.36 -0.78 -7.95
CA ILE A 62 -8.71 0.43 -7.21
C ILE A 62 -9.13 0.08 -5.79
N PHE A 63 -8.41 0.62 -4.80
CA PHE A 63 -8.86 0.57 -3.41
C PHE A 63 -10.11 1.45 -3.22
N ARG A 64 -11.23 0.81 -2.84
CA ARG A 64 -12.52 1.47 -2.59
C ARG A 64 -13.04 1.29 -1.16
N SER A 65 -12.46 0.36 -0.40
CA SER A 65 -12.95 -0.14 0.90
C SER A 65 -14.38 -0.71 0.79
N PHE A 66 -14.81 -1.49 1.79
CA PHE A 66 -16.12 -2.13 1.81
C PHE A 66 -17.26 -1.16 2.17
#